data_AF-A0AAW9QJ64-F1
#
_entry.id   AF-A0AAW9QJ64-F1
#
_cell.length_a   1.000
_cell.length_b   1.000
_cell.length_c   1.000
_cell.angle_alpha   90.00
_cell.angle_beta   90.00
_cell.angle_gamma   90.00
#
_symmetry.space_group_name_H-M   'P 1'
#
loop_
_entity.id
_entity.type
_entity.pdbx_description
1 polymer ?
#
loop_
_entity_poly.entity_id
_entity_poly.type
_entity_poly.pdbx_seq_one_letter_code
_entity_poly.pdbx_strand_id
1 'polypeptide(L)'
;MTMLEALVAMVVLVFGLLGMSRFQAKIVQQGTDAQLRMAAIQFADRLANYALAGGVANAACYTVPAAGTCANAAAKKVASDWAAEVAAALPGTVTATSAILNGRLTVTIGWTGKGVDAADDKEARQRRVEVVTDVRF
;
A
#
# COMPACT_ATOMS: atom_id res chain seq x y z
N MET A 1 -57.76 0.22 3.49
CA MET A 1 -56.31 -0.07 3.48
C MET A 1 -56.15 -1.55 3.76
N THR A 2 -55.62 -2.32 2.81
CA THR A 2 -55.76 -3.79 2.80
C THR A 2 -54.46 -4.47 3.28
N MET A 3 -54.55 -5.72 3.76
CA MET A 3 -53.37 -6.52 4.17
C MET A 3 -52.34 -6.68 3.03
N LEU A 4 -52.79 -6.65 1.77
CA LEU A 4 -51.94 -6.68 0.59
C LEU A 4 -51.01 -5.46 0.52
N GLU A 5 -51.54 -4.28 0.87
CA GLU A 5 -50.83 -3.01 0.85
C GLU A 5 -49.71 -2.99 1.91
N ALA A 6 -49.99 -3.53 3.10
CA ALA A 6 -49.01 -3.73 4.15
C ALA A 6 -47.90 -4.71 3.74
N LEU A 7 -48.25 -5.80 3.03
CA LEU A 7 -47.29 -6.79 2.55
C LEU A 7 -46.36 -6.19 1.47
N VAL A 8 -46.93 -5.42 0.53
CA VAL A 8 -46.14 -4.72 -0.50
C VAL A 8 -45.20 -3.69 0.14
N ALA A 9 -45.67 -2.91 1.11
CA ALA A 9 -44.83 -1.95 1.84
C ALA A 9 -43.66 -2.63 2.57
N MET A 10 -43.90 -3.79 3.20
CA MET A 10 -42.86 -4.55 3.88
C MET A 10 -41.82 -5.11 2.91
N VAL A 11 -42.24 -5.60 1.73
CA VAL A 11 -41.32 -6.11 0.70
C VAL A 11 -40.42 -5.00 0.17
N VAL A 12 -40.97 -3.81 -0.12
CA VAL A 12 -40.18 -2.65 -0.56
C VAL A 12 -39.20 -2.20 0.54
N LEU A 13 -39.63 -2.20 1.80
CA LEU A 13 -38.77 -1.88 2.94
C LEU A 13 -37.58 -2.86 3.06
N VAL A 14 -37.84 -4.16 2.94
CA VAL A 14 -36.79 -5.20 3.00
C VAL A 14 -35.77 -5.04 1.87
N PHE A 15 -36.21 -4.75 0.64
CA PHE A 15 -35.29 -4.47 -0.46
C PHE A 15 -34.48 -3.19 -0.24
N GLY A 16 -35.08 -2.14 0.33
CA GLY A 16 -34.36 -0.91 0.70
C GLY A 16 -33.25 -1.18 1.73
N LEU A 17 -33.53 -1.97 2.77
CA LEU A 17 -32.56 -2.35 3.80
C LEU A 17 -31.43 -3.22 3.22
N LEU A 18 -31.75 -4.17 2.33
CA LEU A 18 -30.76 -5.00 1.63
C LEU A 18 -29.88 -4.19 0.66
N GLY A 19 -30.41 -3.10 0.09
CA GLY A 19 -29.64 -2.17 -0.73
C GLY A 19 -28.61 -1.39 0.10
N MET A 20 -29.04 -0.86 1.26
CA MET A 20 -28.15 -0.11 2.15
C MET A 20 -27.04 -0.96 2.75
N SER A 21 -27.32 -2.21 3.14
CA SER A 21 -26.29 -3.09 3.73
C SER A 21 -25.15 -3.39 2.74
N ARG A 22 -25.49 -3.62 1.46
CA ARG A 22 -24.48 -3.79 0.39
C ARG A 22 -23.68 -2.51 0.15
N PHE A 23 -24.32 -1.35 0.22
CA PHE A 23 -23.64 -0.08 0.06
C PHE A 23 -22.66 0.20 1.22
N GLN A 24 -23.10 -0.03 2.46
CA GLN A 24 -22.26 0.10 3.65
C GLN A 24 -21.04 -0.84 3.58
N ALA A 25 -21.22 -2.09 3.15
CA ALA A 25 -20.12 -3.03 2.94
C ALA A 25 -19.10 -2.51 1.91
N LYS A 26 -19.56 -1.94 0.80
CA LYS A 26 -18.66 -1.34 -0.21
C LYS A 26 -17.89 -0.13 0.31
N ILE A 27 -18.53 0.74 1.09
CA ILE A 27 -17.84 1.89 1.71
C ILE A 27 -16.71 1.41 2.61
N VAL A 28 -16.95 0.41 3.46
CA VAL A 28 -15.93 -0.12 4.38
C VAL A 28 -14.75 -0.71 3.61
N GLN A 29 -15.02 -1.45 2.53
CA GLN A 29 -13.97 -1.98 1.66
C GLN A 29 -13.15 -0.86 1.00
N GLN A 30 -13.80 0.17 0.47
CA GLN A 30 -13.11 1.31 -0.15
C GLN A 30 -12.29 2.12 0.87
N GLY A 31 -12.81 2.34 2.07
CA GLY A 31 -12.10 3.01 3.16
C GLY A 31 -10.85 2.26 3.58
N THR A 32 -10.93 0.92 3.67
CA THR A 32 -9.78 0.07 3.99
C THR A 32 -8.71 0.13 2.89
N ASP A 33 -9.10 0.10 1.61
CA ASP A 33 -8.16 0.22 0.49
C ASP A 33 -7.42 1.57 0.50
N ALA A 34 -8.16 2.65 0.73
CA ALA A 34 -7.59 3.99 0.84
C ALA A 34 -6.61 4.09 2.02
N GLN A 35 -6.96 3.53 3.18
CA GLN A 35 -6.08 3.51 4.35
C GLN A 35 -4.77 2.76 4.08
N LEU A 36 -4.83 1.60 3.43
CA LEU A 36 -3.62 0.85 3.06
C LEU A 36 -2.74 1.60 2.06
N ARG A 37 -3.36 2.29 1.08
CA ARG A 37 -2.63 3.13 0.13
C ARG A 37 -1.94 4.31 0.82
N MET A 38 -2.62 4.98 1.75
CA MET A 38 -2.03 6.06 2.53
C MET A 38 -0.85 5.56 3.37
N ALA A 39 -0.98 4.41 4.02
CA ALA A 39 0.11 3.81 4.77
C ALA A 39 1.32 3.51 3.87
N ALA A 40 1.10 2.92 2.69
CA ALA A 40 2.16 2.65 1.72
C ALA A 40 2.86 3.95 1.25
N ILE A 41 2.11 5.01 0.98
CA ILE A 41 2.69 6.32 0.62
C ILE A 41 3.55 6.86 1.77
N GLN A 42 3.06 6.83 3.01
CA GLN A 42 3.84 7.29 4.17
C GLN A 42 5.15 6.50 4.35
N PHE A 43 5.14 5.19 4.14
CA PHE A 43 6.36 4.38 4.18
C PHE A 43 7.33 4.72 3.05
N ALA A 44 6.81 4.95 1.84
CA ALA A 44 7.63 5.33 0.69
C ALA A 44 8.29 6.71 0.91
N ASP A 45 7.50 7.70 1.36
CA ASP A 45 7.98 9.04 1.68
C ASP A 45 9.00 9.02 2.82
N ARG A 46 8.79 8.20 3.85
CA ARG A 46 9.74 8.05 4.96
C ARG A 46 11.12 7.60 4.46
N LEU A 47 11.19 6.59 3.59
CA LEU A 47 12.47 6.14 3.02
C LEU A 47 13.09 7.22 2.13
N ALA A 48 12.29 7.89 1.30
CA ALA A 48 12.74 8.99 0.46
C ALA A 48 13.36 10.13 1.30
N ASN A 49 12.71 10.50 2.41
CA ASN A 49 13.19 11.52 3.33
C ASN A 49 14.49 11.11 4.04
N TYR A 50 14.66 9.83 4.40
CA TYR A 50 15.95 9.36 4.93
C TYR A 50 17.07 9.46 3.90
N ALA A 51 16.80 9.12 2.64
CA ALA A 51 17.78 9.24 1.57
C ALA A 51 18.16 10.70 1.28
N LEU A 52 17.18 11.62 1.31
CA LEU A 52 17.43 13.06 1.24
C LEU A 52 18.29 13.56 2.40
N ALA A 53 17.97 13.16 3.64
CA ALA A 53 18.72 13.57 4.83
C ALA A 53 20.15 12.99 4.85
N GLY A 54 20.37 11.81 4.27
CA GLY A 54 21.69 11.18 4.15
C GLY A 54 22.57 11.78 3.06
N GLY A 55 22.01 12.59 2.17
CA GLY A 55 22.68 13.20 1.02
C GLY A 55 23.14 12.21 -0.05
N VAL A 56 23.71 12.72 -1.15
CA VAL A 56 24.18 11.94 -2.31
C VAL A 56 25.12 10.80 -1.91
N ALA A 57 25.99 11.04 -0.92
CA ALA A 57 27.02 10.07 -0.49
C ALA A 57 26.43 8.78 0.08
N ASN A 58 25.26 8.85 0.73
CA ASN A 58 24.62 7.70 1.35
C ASN A 58 23.35 7.25 0.61
N ALA A 59 22.94 7.94 -0.46
CA ALA A 59 21.70 7.62 -1.16
C ALA A 59 21.66 6.15 -1.62
N ALA A 60 22.77 5.60 -2.13
CA ALA A 60 22.88 4.20 -2.53
C ALA A 60 22.62 3.20 -1.39
N CYS A 61 22.86 3.59 -0.13
CA CYS A 61 22.59 2.76 1.05
C CYS A 61 21.09 2.52 1.29
N TYR A 62 20.23 3.37 0.74
CA TYR A 62 18.77 3.26 0.88
C TYR A 62 18.12 2.45 -0.24
N THR A 63 18.91 1.74 -1.05
CA THR A 63 18.41 0.83 -2.10
C THR A 63 18.07 -0.55 -1.53
N VAL A 64 16.97 -1.13 -2.01
CA VAL A 64 16.44 -2.43 -1.62
C VAL A 64 15.98 -3.17 -2.88
N PRO A 65 16.55 -4.34 -3.22
CA PRO A 65 17.72 -4.95 -2.58
C PRO A 65 18.97 -4.05 -2.69
N ALA A 66 19.88 -4.19 -1.73
CA ALA A 66 21.08 -3.34 -1.65
C ALA A 66 21.87 -3.40 -2.95
N ALA A 67 22.03 -2.25 -3.61
CA ALA A 67 22.76 -2.09 -4.85
C ALA A 67 24.01 -1.22 -4.63
N GLY A 68 25.16 -1.70 -5.12
CA GLY A 68 26.45 -1.01 -5.00
C GLY A 68 27.10 -1.10 -3.62
N THR A 69 28.17 -0.33 -3.44
CA THR A 69 28.92 -0.24 -2.17
C THR A 69 28.33 0.85 -1.28
N CYS A 70 27.73 0.44 -0.16
CA CYS A 70 27.31 1.33 0.91
C CYS A 70 28.37 1.33 2.03
N ALA A 71 28.98 2.49 2.29
CA ALA A 71 29.95 2.65 3.38
C ALA A 71 29.31 2.84 4.76
N ASN A 72 28.02 3.22 4.81
CA ASN A 72 27.31 3.52 6.05
C ASN A 72 26.41 2.34 6.47
N ALA A 73 26.90 1.52 7.40
CA ALA A 73 26.18 0.36 7.92
C ALA A 73 24.83 0.73 8.58
N ALA A 74 24.72 1.91 9.20
CA ALA A 74 23.48 2.37 9.81
C ALA A 74 22.41 2.65 8.75
N ALA A 75 22.77 3.35 7.65
CA ALA A 75 21.84 3.63 6.56
C ALA A 75 21.34 2.33 5.88
N LYS A 76 22.22 1.36 5.69
CA LYS A 76 21.85 0.03 5.18
C LYS A 76 20.87 -0.68 6.13
N LYS A 77 21.09 -0.59 7.45
CA LYS A 77 20.18 -1.16 8.45
C LYS A 77 18.81 -0.48 8.41
N VAL A 78 18.76 0.85 8.29
CA VAL A 78 17.48 1.58 8.15
C VAL A 78 16.70 1.09 6.93
N ALA A 79 17.38 0.89 5.79
CA ALA A 79 16.73 0.38 4.57
C ALA A 79 16.19 -1.06 4.73
N SER A 80 16.94 -1.94 5.40
CA SER A 80 16.47 -3.30 5.67
C SER A 80 15.34 -3.35 6.69
N ASP A 81 15.43 -2.55 7.76
CA ASP A 81 14.39 -2.45 8.79
C ASP A 81 13.10 -1.90 8.16
N TRP A 82 13.20 -0.87 7.30
CA TRP A 82 12.08 -0.34 6.54
C TRP A 82 11.38 -1.42 5.70
N ALA A 83 12.13 -2.25 4.96
CA ALA A 83 11.55 -3.30 4.14
C ALA A 83 10.79 -4.34 5.00
N ALA A 84 11.32 -4.67 6.19
CA ALA A 84 10.65 -5.55 7.14
C ALA A 84 9.40 -4.91 7.75
N GLU A 85 9.45 -3.63 8.10
CA GLU A 85 8.30 -2.87 8.60
C GLU A 85 7.18 -2.79 7.56
N VAL A 86 7.50 -2.53 6.29
CA VAL A 86 6.52 -2.50 5.19
C VAL A 86 5.87 -3.86 4.98
N ALA A 87 6.67 -4.93 5.04
CA ALA A 87 6.17 -6.30 4.94
C ALA A 87 5.26 -6.70 6.12
N ALA A 88 5.51 -6.16 7.31
CA ALA A 88 4.68 -6.40 8.49
C ALA A 88 3.39 -5.56 8.51
N ALA A 89 3.42 -4.36 7.92
CA ALA A 89 2.31 -3.41 7.96
C ALA A 89 1.24 -3.66 6.89
N LEU A 90 1.63 -4.16 5.72
CA LEU A 90 0.70 -4.40 4.61
C LEU A 90 0.24 -5.87 4.58
N PRO A 91 -1.03 -6.12 4.22
CA PRO A 91 -1.52 -7.49 4.10
C PRO A 91 -0.96 -8.19 2.86
N GLY A 92 -1.01 -9.52 2.87
CA GLY A 92 -0.76 -10.36 1.70
C GLY A 92 0.73 -10.45 1.32
N THR A 93 0.98 -10.73 0.04
CA THR A 93 2.33 -10.77 -0.50
C THR A 93 2.80 -9.35 -0.75
N VAL A 94 3.81 -8.91 -0.01
CA VAL A 94 4.38 -7.56 -0.07
C VAL A 94 5.69 -7.57 -0.83
N THR A 95 5.88 -6.57 -1.68
CA THR A 95 7.08 -6.30 -2.46
C THR A 95 7.52 -4.86 -2.18
N ALA A 96 8.65 -4.68 -1.52
CA ALA A 96 9.20 -3.36 -1.21
C ALA A 96 10.57 -3.25 -1.89
N THR A 97 10.71 -2.28 -2.78
CA THR A 97 11.94 -2.07 -3.54
C THR A 97 12.28 -0.59 -3.60
N SER A 98 13.57 -0.29 -3.65
CA SER A 98 14.06 1.06 -3.87
C SER A 98 15.31 1.01 -4.74
N ALA A 99 15.30 1.81 -5.81
CA ALA A 99 16.37 1.83 -6.79
C ALA A 99 16.79 3.27 -7.07
N ILE A 100 18.08 3.49 -7.31
CA ILE A 100 18.61 4.77 -7.74
C ILE A 100 19.07 4.67 -9.19
N LEU A 101 18.59 5.58 -10.01
CA LEU A 101 19.05 5.76 -11.37
C LEU A 101 19.27 7.26 -11.63
N ASN A 102 20.44 7.65 -12.12
CA ASN A 102 20.75 9.05 -12.43
C ASN A 102 20.46 10.01 -11.26
N GLY A 103 20.84 9.64 -10.03
CA GLY A 103 20.60 10.49 -8.85
C GLY A 103 19.13 10.66 -8.46
N ARG A 104 18.24 9.83 -8.99
CA ARG A 104 16.83 9.77 -8.64
C ARG A 104 16.53 8.47 -7.93
N LEU A 105 16.08 8.56 -6.68
CA LEU A 105 15.60 7.43 -5.90
C LEU A 105 14.14 7.17 -6.25
N THR A 106 13.85 5.94 -6.63
CA THR A 106 12.50 5.44 -6.90
C THR A 106 12.18 4.38 -5.85
N VAL A 107 11.19 4.66 -5.01
CA VAL A 107 10.69 3.73 -3.98
C VAL A 107 9.38 3.14 -4.48
N THR A 108 9.32 1.83 -4.60
CA THR A 108 8.15 1.08 -5.08
C THR A 108 7.70 0.10 -4.01
N ILE A 109 6.44 0.23 -3.59
CA ILE A 109 5.79 -0.69 -2.65
C ILE A 109 4.58 -1.30 -3.34
N GLY A 110 4.52 -2.62 -3.38
CA GLY A 110 3.39 -3.39 -3.88
C GLY A 110 2.89 -4.42 -2.89
N TRP A 111 1.58 -4.66 -2.85
CA TRP A 111 0.96 -5.64 -1.95
C TRP A 111 -0.30 -6.27 -2.55
N THR A 112 -0.67 -7.46 -2.05
CA THR A 112 -1.96 -8.10 -2.34
C THR A 112 -2.96 -7.82 -1.20
N GLY A 113 -4.24 -7.65 -1.52
CA GLY A 113 -5.25 -7.40 -0.48
C GLY A 113 -5.52 -8.66 0.36
N LYS A 114 -6.08 -8.48 1.57
CA LYS A 114 -6.61 -9.61 2.36
C LYS A 114 -7.69 -10.33 1.56
N GLY A 115 -7.52 -11.63 1.34
CA GLY A 115 -8.46 -12.47 0.59
C GLY A 115 -8.03 -12.82 -0.83
N VAL A 116 -6.80 -12.47 -1.23
CA VAL A 116 -6.22 -12.96 -2.48
C VAL A 116 -4.96 -13.73 -2.13
N ASP A 117 -5.13 -15.03 -1.87
CA ASP A 117 -4.01 -15.96 -1.86
C ASP A 117 -3.42 -15.93 -3.27
N ALA A 118 -2.18 -15.43 -3.36
CA ALA A 118 -1.50 -15.06 -4.60
C ALA A 118 -1.20 -16.24 -5.55
N ALA A 119 -1.76 -17.43 -5.28
CA ALA A 119 -1.41 -18.67 -5.96
C ALA A 119 -2.38 -19.05 -7.10
N ASP A 120 -3.65 -18.60 -7.11
CA ASP A 120 -4.65 -19.15 -8.06
C ASP A 120 -5.52 -18.13 -8.82
N ASP A 121 -5.56 -16.86 -8.41
CA ASP A 121 -6.32 -15.84 -9.13
C ASP A 121 -5.41 -15.07 -10.11
N LYS A 122 -5.66 -15.26 -11.41
CA LYS A 122 -5.01 -14.47 -12.49
C LYS A 122 -5.31 -12.96 -12.44
N GLU A 123 -6.16 -12.55 -11.51
CA GLU A 123 -6.47 -11.17 -11.17
C GLU A 123 -6.15 -10.86 -9.70
N ALA A 124 -5.08 -11.44 -9.14
CA ALA A 124 -4.48 -10.89 -7.94
C ALA A 124 -4.14 -9.42 -8.20
N ARG A 125 -5.06 -8.53 -7.79
CA ARG A 125 -4.98 -7.10 -8.05
C ARG A 125 -3.84 -6.54 -7.21
N GLN A 126 -2.65 -6.64 -7.78
CA GLN A 126 -1.42 -6.15 -7.21
C GLN A 126 -1.56 -4.64 -7.07
N ARG A 127 -1.68 -4.18 -5.83
CA ARG A 127 -1.70 -2.76 -5.52
C ARG A 127 -0.26 -2.29 -5.53
N ARG A 128 0.01 -1.13 -6.10
CA ARG A 128 1.34 -0.54 -6.16
C ARG A 128 1.27 0.95 -5.90
N VAL A 129 2.24 1.45 -5.16
CA VAL A 129 2.56 2.86 -4.96
C VAL A 129 4.01 3.06 -5.36
N GLU A 130 4.29 4.18 -6.01
CA GLU A 130 5.63 4.58 -6.41
C GLU A 130 5.85 6.04 -6.02
N VAL A 131 6.96 6.29 -5.32
CA VAL A 131 7.42 7.62 -4.96
C VAL A 131 8.79 7.83 -5.58
N VAL A 132 8.97 8.97 -6.23
CA VAL A 132 10.19 9.33 -6.94
C VAL A 132 10.73 10.61 -6.34
N THR A 133 12.01 10.61 -6.00
CA THR A 133 12.67 11.74 -5.33
C THR A 133 14.06 11.94 -5.92
N ASP A 134 14.44 13.20 -6.12
CA ASP A 134 15.78 13.56 -6.56
C ASP A 134 16.69 13.74 -5.33
N VAL A 135 17.78 12.98 -5.27
CA VAL A 135 18.70 12.93 -4.12
C VAL A 135 19.99 13.74 -4.36
N ARG A 136 20.05 14.55 -5.42
CA ARG A 136 21.24 15.34 -5.80
C ARG A 136 21.44 16.64 -5.02
N PHE A 137 20.55 16.95 -4.08
CA PHE A 137 20.57 18.19 -3.30
C PHE A 137 21.48 18.11 -2.07
#